data_AF-A0A1G4ARJ9-F1
#
_entry.id   AF-A0A1G4ARJ9-F1
#
_cell.length_a   1.000
_cell.length_b   1.000
_cell.length_c   1.000
_cell.angle_alpha   90.00
_cell.angle_beta   90.00
_cell.angle_gamma   90.00
#
_symmetry.space_group_name_H-M   'P 1'
#
loop_
_entity.id
_entity.type
_entity.pdbx_description
1 polymer ?
#
loop_
_entity_poly.entity_id
_entity_poly.type
_entity_poly.pdbx_seq_one_letter_code
_entity_poly.pdbx_strand_id
1 'polypeptide(L)'
;MQITEDAKRHWDETLAALHKIPASDQLRNVFRPVRDRTWDEATFIEHLTSVAYMTGPGRRDYYDDPLLGLHHMNSFTDLFNEKYPQHRISQCGVGFGLCPRDWTNELDGESQRWVITYRGDRLFSEGLVTLLCGPTTLDCGMDSQLKLWVALLLTVGDDVLQEVMPFEAGQFILTQQWHLPLDEAGVHGSLLHPFYDLVSADCLSPTARIHTRTFYNHRTYLVKHPAGMGRLQNVTQIDGKYCVFDPPDSQNLLSPSQLEQKLMHQYNAPQTAADLETLYIWDALPDRQHAHFRKFTLGYCSAAGKRIANFAFDAASWENTKAQRDEDAEGLHLVFNVERLLTCIRETMQAYRMGNRNEDFWSRARRLKEESSLS
;
A
#
# COMPACT_ATOMS: atom_id res chain seq x y z
N MET A 1 18.10 -8.53 18.20
CA MET A 1 18.77 -7.63 19.19
C MET A 1 17.72 -7.04 20.14
N GLN A 2 17.93 -7.04 21.46
CA GLN A 2 16.96 -6.47 22.42
C GLN A 2 17.17 -4.94 22.51
N ILE A 3 16.10 -4.15 22.37
CA ILE A 3 16.16 -2.70 22.46
C ILE A 3 16.41 -2.28 23.91
N THR A 4 17.32 -1.33 24.12
CA THR A 4 17.61 -0.81 25.47
C THR A 4 16.42 0.00 25.98
N GLU A 5 16.20 0.05 27.31
CA GLU A 5 15.13 0.86 27.90
C GLU A 5 15.24 2.34 27.50
N ASP A 6 16.47 2.86 27.39
CA ASP A 6 16.72 4.22 26.92
C ASP A 6 16.32 4.44 25.47
N ALA A 7 16.59 3.48 24.57
CA ALA A 7 16.15 3.57 23.18
C ALA A 7 14.62 3.47 23.07
N LYS A 8 13.97 2.66 23.91
CA LYS A 8 12.51 2.58 23.97
C LYS A 8 11.89 3.89 24.46
N ARG A 9 12.43 4.49 25.52
CA ARG A 9 11.96 5.79 26.03
C ARG A 9 12.13 6.89 24.96
N HIS A 10 13.28 6.94 24.31
CA HIS A 10 13.54 7.92 23.25
C HIS A 10 12.61 7.74 22.04
N TRP A 11 12.32 6.49 21.67
CA TRP A 11 11.32 6.15 20.67
C TRP A 11 9.94 6.70 21.03
N ASP A 12 9.44 6.41 22.23
CA ASP A 12 8.12 6.85 22.69
C ASP A 12 8.02 8.39 22.73
N GLU A 13 9.06 9.07 23.23
CA GLU A 13 9.15 10.54 23.24
C GLU A 13 9.16 11.12 21.83
N THR A 14 9.91 10.52 20.90
CA THR A 14 10.01 10.97 19.51
C THR A 14 8.68 10.79 18.79
N LEU A 15 8.02 9.64 18.90
CA LEU A 15 6.70 9.43 18.31
C LEU A 15 5.66 10.40 18.89
N ALA A 16 5.69 10.63 20.21
CA ALA A 16 4.80 11.58 20.85
C ALA A 16 5.02 13.03 20.36
N ALA A 17 6.25 13.38 19.99
CA ALA A 17 6.58 14.66 19.38
C ALA A 17 6.11 14.73 17.92
N LEU A 18 6.39 13.71 17.11
CA LEU A 18 5.97 13.63 15.70
C LEU A 18 4.45 13.77 15.55
N HIS A 19 3.66 13.09 16.40
CA HIS A 19 2.20 13.20 16.39
C HIS A 19 1.65 14.59 16.74
N LYS A 20 2.48 15.49 17.29
CA LYS A 20 2.09 16.87 17.59
C LYS A 20 2.51 17.85 16.49
N ILE A 21 3.32 17.43 15.53
CA ILE A 21 3.74 18.29 14.44
C ILE A 21 2.52 18.54 13.53
N PRO A 22 2.12 19.80 13.31
CA PRO A 22 1.06 20.10 12.37
C PRO A 22 1.46 19.71 10.94
N ALA A 23 0.47 19.35 10.12
CA ALA A 23 0.65 19.26 8.68
C ALA A 23 1.24 20.57 8.12
N SER A 24 2.15 20.49 7.16
CA SER A 24 2.71 21.66 6.46
C SER A 24 1.61 22.46 5.77
N ASP A 25 1.86 23.75 5.51
CA ASP A 25 0.90 24.59 4.80
C ASP A 25 0.62 24.06 3.39
N GLN A 26 1.65 23.53 2.72
CA GLN A 26 1.53 22.88 1.41
C GLN A 26 0.56 21.70 1.46
N LEU A 27 0.72 20.80 2.44
CA LEU A 27 -0.17 19.64 2.60
C LEU A 27 -1.59 20.07 2.97
N ARG A 28 -1.75 21.06 3.85
CA ARG A 28 -3.06 21.64 4.18
C ARG A 28 -3.74 22.26 2.96
N ASN A 29 -2.98 22.90 2.08
CA ASN A 29 -3.51 23.53 0.87
C ASN A 29 -4.09 22.51 -0.10
N VAL A 30 -3.50 21.31 -0.19
CA VAL A 30 -4.02 20.20 -1.01
C VAL A 30 -5.44 19.81 -0.58
N PHE A 31 -5.70 19.77 0.73
CA PHE A 31 -6.99 19.35 1.29
C PHE A 31 -7.96 20.51 1.55
N ARG A 32 -7.70 21.71 1.03
CA ARG A 32 -8.64 22.82 1.18
C ARG A 32 -9.94 22.51 0.44
N PRO A 33 -11.12 22.86 1.02
CA PRO A 33 -12.38 22.71 0.32
C PRO A 33 -12.41 23.51 -0.99
N VAL A 34 -12.79 22.84 -2.08
CA VAL A 34 -13.01 23.45 -3.40
C VAL A 34 -14.50 23.38 -3.70
N ARG A 35 -15.13 24.52 -3.98
CA ARG A 35 -16.60 24.60 -4.18
C ARG A 35 -17.04 24.16 -5.57
N ASP A 36 -16.22 24.44 -6.60
CA ASP A 36 -16.54 24.15 -7.99
C ASP A 36 -15.64 23.01 -8.49
N ARG A 37 -15.97 21.77 -8.11
CA ARG A 37 -15.22 20.57 -8.54
C ARG A 37 -15.83 19.96 -9.80
N THR A 38 -14.99 19.66 -10.77
CA THR A 38 -15.36 18.78 -11.89
C THR A 38 -15.20 17.33 -11.44
N TRP A 39 -16.25 16.52 -11.57
CA TRP A 39 -16.18 15.10 -11.24
C TRP A 39 -16.08 14.30 -12.53
N ASP A 40 -14.85 13.98 -12.94
CA ASP A 40 -14.61 13.10 -14.09
C ASP A 40 -13.32 12.30 -13.91
N GLU A 41 -13.09 11.35 -14.82
CA GLU A 41 -11.90 10.50 -14.79
C GLU A 41 -10.61 11.32 -14.94
N ALA A 42 -10.62 12.39 -15.74
CA ALA A 42 -9.44 13.22 -15.96
C ALA A 42 -9.01 13.94 -14.66
N THR A 43 -9.97 14.51 -13.94
CA THR A 43 -9.74 15.16 -12.63
C THR A 43 -9.28 14.14 -11.59
N PHE A 44 -9.87 12.95 -11.58
CA PHE A 44 -9.42 11.87 -10.69
C PHE A 44 -7.97 11.46 -10.96
N ILE A 45 -7.57 11.35 -12.23
CA ILE A 45 -6.19 11.02 -12.64
C ILE A 45 -5.21 12.12 -12.24
N GLU A 46 -5.59 13.39 -12.38
CA GLU A 46 -4.78 14.53 -11.91
C GLU A 46 -4.53 14.45 -10.41
N HIS A 47 -5.58 14.21 -9.62
CA HIS A 47 -5.47 14.05 -8.18
C HIS A 47 -4.64 12.82 -7.80
N LEU A 48 -4.86 11.68 -8.45
CA LEU A 48 -4.07 10.47 -8.22
C LEU A 48 -2.59 10.68 -8.53
N THR A 49 -2.28 11.40 -9.61
CA THR A 49 -0.91 11.79 -9.97
C THR A 49 -0.30 12.73 -8.93
N SER A 50 -1.10 13.66 -8.41
CA SER A 50 -0.68 14.57 -7.34
C SER A 50 -0.35 13.82 -6.04
N VAL A 51 -1.20 12.86 -5.65
CA VAL A 51 -0.94 11.99 -4.48
C VAL A 51 0.32 11.15 -4.69
N ALA A 52 0.52 10.60 -5.89
CA ALA A 52 1.77 9.91 -6.22
C ALA A 52 2.98 10.84 -6.05
N TYR A 53 2.93 12.06 -6.56
CA TYR A 53 4.01 13.02 -6.40
C TYR A 53 4.29 13.36 -4.93
N MET A 54 3.25 13.65 -4.15
CA MET A 54 3.34 13.96 -2.71
C MET A 54 3.97 12.84 -1.88
N THR A 55 3.76 11.59 -2.28
CA THR A 55 4.22 10.40 -1.55
C THR A 55 5.56 9.84 -2.08
N GLY A 56 6.18 10.51 -3.06
CA GLY A 56 7.50 10.15 -3.59
C GLY A 56 8.37 11.39 -3.87
N PRO A 57 8.62 11.78 -5.12
CA PRO A 57 9.59 12.83 -5.45
C PRO A 57 9.32 14.19 -4.80
N GLY A 58 8.04 14.56 -4.66
CA GLY A 58 7.60 15.81 -4.06
C GLY A 58 7.54 15.77 -2.54
N ARG A 59 7.84 14.64 -1.90
CA ARG A 59 7.67 14.45 -0.44
C ARG A 59 8.28 15.58 0.38
N ARG A 60 9.47 16.06 0.02
CA ARG A 60 10.17 17.14 0.75
C ARG A 60 9.43 18.48 0.71
N ASP A 61 8.53 18.67 -0.25
CA ASP A 61 7.73 19.89 -0.39
C ASP A 61 6.49 19.86 0.53
N TYR A 62 6.09 18.67 1.01
CA TYR A 62 4.89 18.46 1.82
C TYR A 62 5.18 18.06 3.27
N TYR A 63 6.39 17.55 3.57
CA TYR A 63 6.75 17.09 4.92
C TYR A 63 8.05 17.74 5.39
N ASP A 64 7.94 18.59 6.42
CA ASP A 64 9.08 19.31 7.01
C ASP A 64 10.04 18.36 7.75
N ASP A 65 9.51 17.30 8.37
CA ASP A 65 10.30 16.25 9.03
C ASP A 65 10.27 14.97 8.17
N PRO A 66 11.42 14.37 7.81
CA PRO A 66 11.46 13.18 6.98
C PRO A 66 10.76 11.96 7.61
N LEU A 67 10.58 11.94 8.94
CA LEU A 67 9.86 10.87 9.63
C LEU A 67 8.33 11.00 9.53
N LEU A 68 7.78 12.16 9.15
CA LEU A 68 6.34 12.30 8.90
C LEU A 68 5.95 11.72 7.53
N GLY A 69 4.66 11.44 7.32
CA GLY A 69 4.14 10.92 6.08
C GLY A 69 4.10 9.39 6.03
N LEU A 70 3.85 8.87 4.81
CA LEU A 70 3.79 7.43 4.55
C LEU A 70 5.18 6.82 4.40
N HIS A 71 5.38 5.61 4.91
CA HIS A 71 6.64 4.89 4.88
C HIS A 71 6.45 3.39 4.65
N HIS A 72 7.46 2.72 4.11
CA HIS A 72 7.67 1.31 4.41
C HIS A 72 8.26 1.19 5.82
N MET A 73 8.00 0.07 6.48
CA MET A 73 8.61 -0.24 7.78
C MET A 73 10.15 -0.10 7.74
N ASN A 74 10.77 -0.59 6.68
CA ASN A 74 12.23 -0.55 6.50
C ASN A 74 12.73 0.88 6.30
N SER A 75 12.09 1.64 5.42
CA SER A 75 12.50 3.02 5.15
C SER A 75 12.36 3.91 6.39
N PHE A 76 11.29 3.74 7.18
CA PHE A 76 11.14 4.47 8.43
C PHE A 76 12.27 4.11 9.41
N THR A 77 12.56 2.82 9.56
CA THR A 77 13.62 2.33 10.45
C THR A 77 14.99 2.91 10.07
N ASP A 78 15.30 2.93 8.78
CA ASP A 78 16.57 3.46 8.28
C ASP A 78 16.67 4.97 8.52
N LEU A 79 15.63 5.74 8.19
CA LEU A 79 15.57 7.18 8.44
C LEU A 79 15.68 7.51 9.94
N PHE A 80 15.00 6.74 10.80
CA PHE A 80 15.07 6.92 12.25
C PHE A 80 16.49 6.67 12.76
N ASN A 81 17.10 5.57 12.32
CA ASN A 81 18.45 5.18 12.73
C ASN A 81 19.54 6.14 12.21
N GLU A 82 19.33 6.73 11.04
CA GLU A 82 20.19 7.79 10.49
C GLU A 82 20.09 9.06 11.34
N LYS A 83 18.86 9.47 11.69
CA LYS A 83 18.62 10.67 12.50
C LYS A 83 19.06 10.51 13.96
N TYR A 84 18.94 9.31 14.54
CA TYR A 84 19.23 9.02 15.94
C TYR A 84 20.19 7.83 16.11
N PRO A 85 21.48 7.97 15.72
CA PRO A 85 22.43 6.85 15.69
C PRO A 85 22.78 6.25 17.06
N GLN A 86 22.50 6.97 18.16
CA GLN A 86 22.71 6.48 19.53
C GLN A 86 21.49 5.74 20.09
N HIS A 87 20.33 5.84 19.44
CA HIS A 87 19.05 5.26 19.88
C HIS A 87 18.48 4.34 18.80
N ARG A 88 19.34 3.55 18.16
CA ARG A 88 18.94 2.72 17.02
C ARG A 88 17.84 1.74 17.40
N ILE A 89 16.88 1.61 16.51
CA ILE A 89 15.80 0.63 16.56
C ILE A 89 16.03 -0.48 15.53
N SER A 90 15.37 -1.61 15.73
CA SER A 90 15.41 -2.77 14.83
C SER A 90 14.01 -3.29 14.58
N GLN A 91 13.72 -3.77 13.37
CA GLN A 91 12.41 -4.31 12.93
C GLN A 91 11.79 -5.43 13.78
N CYS A 92 12.53 -6.00 14.73
CA CYS A 92 12.02 -7.03 15.63
C CYS A 92 11.77 -6.53 17.07
N GLY A 93 12.07 -5.25 17.38
CA GLY A 93 12.14 -4.75 18.75
C GLY A 93 11.11 -3.69 19.14
N VAL A 94 10.39 -3.08 18.18
CA VAL A 94 9.41 -2.00 18.43
C VAL A 94 8.05 -2.34 17.81
N GLY A 95 6.96 -1.69 18.22
CA GLY A 95 5.67 -1.81 17.52
C GLY A 95 5.76 -1.11 16.17
N PHE A 96 5.82 -1.87 15.07
CA PHE A 96 6.05 -1.33 13.72
C PHE A 96 4.80 -0.89 12.97
N GLY A 97 3.62 -1.12 13.54
CA GLY A 97 2.38 -0.55 13.05
C GLY A 97 2.28 0.92 13.44
N LEU A 98 3.05 1.79 12.76
CA LEU A 98 2.95 3.22 12.94
C LEU A 98 1.70 3.73 12.27
N CYS A 99 0.90 4.48 13.02
CA CYS A 99 -0.24 5.23 12.52
C CYS A 99 -0.61 6.32 13.54
N PRO A 100 -1.39 7.34 13.13
CA PRO A 100 -1.93 8.33 14.05
C PRO A 100 -2.86 7.70 15.11
N ARG A 101 -3.16 8.46 16.17
CA ARG A 101 -3.94 7.98 17.32
C ARG A 101 -5.34 7.45 16.99
N ASP A 102 -5.97 8.03 15.98
CA ASP A 102 -7.32 7.65 15.54
C ASP A 102 -7.30 6.43 14.60
N TRP A 103 -6.16 5.76 14.49
CA TRP A 103 -5.95 4.59 13.66
C TRP A 103 -5.30 3.48 14.49
N THR A 104 -5.55 2.25 14.09
CA THR A 104 -4.79 1.07 14.54
C THR A 104 -4.07 0.48 13.34
N ASN A 105 -2.84 0.04 13.51
CA ASN A 105 -2.06 -0.67 12.50
C ASN A 105 -1.53 -1.94 13.17
N GLU A 106 -2.21 -3.06 12.91
CA GLU A 106 -2.07 -4.28 13.70
C GLU A 106 -1.81 -5.48 12.79
N LEU A 107 -1.00 -6.41 13.27
CA LEU A 107 -0.80 -7.70 12.65
C LEU A 107 -1.91 -8.64 13.15
N ASP A 108 -2.81 -9.05 12.27
CA ASP A 108 -3.85 -10.02 12.61
C ASP A 108 -3.22 -11.37 12.99
N GLY A 109 -3.61 -11.88 14.15
CA GLY A 109 -2.98 -13.04 14.77
C GLY A 109 -3.18 -14.34 13.98
N GLU A 110 -4.32 -14.49 13.31
CA GLU A 110 -4.67 -15.71 12.59
C GLU A 110 -4.09 -15.71 11.16
N SER A 111 -4.32 -14.63 10.42
CA SER A 111 -3.89 -14.51 9.02
C SER A 111 -2.44 -14.07 8.88
N GLN A 112 -1.82 -13.54 9.94
CA GLN A 112 -0.49 -12.92 9.93
C GLN A 112 -0.37 -11.82 8.88
N ARG A 113 -1.42 -10.99 8.76
CA ARG A 113 -1.49 -9.86 7.83
C ARG A 113 -1.65 -8.56 8.57
N TRP A 114 -0.98 -7.53 8.06
CA TRP A 114 -1.14 -6.17 8.59
C TRP A 114 -2.47 -5.58 8.11
N VAL A 115 -3.17 -4.94 9.03
CA VAL A 115 -4.44 -4.27 8.78
C VAL A 115 -4.36 -2.89 9.41
N ILE A 116 -4.72 -1.87 8.64
CA ILE A 116 -4.87 -0.51 9.16
C ILE A 116 -6.35 -0.12 9.18
N THR A 117 -6.82 0.30 10.36
CA THR A 117 -8.24 0.53 10.63
C THR A 117 -8.43 1.90 11.25
N TYR A 118 -9.37 2.67 10.72
CA TYR A 118 -9.76 3.94 11.31
C TYR A 118 -10.66 3.68 12.52
N ARG A 119 -10.33 4.28 13.67
CA ARG A 119 -11.04 4.17 14.95
C ARG A 119 -11.49 5.52 15.51
N GLY A 120 -11.22 6.61 14.81
CA GLY A 120 -11.59 7.95 15.25
C GLY A 120 -13.10 8.20 15.21
N ASP A 121 -13.54 9.11 16.07
CA ASP A 121 -14.93 9.58 16.12
C ASP A 121 -15.21 10.72 15.10
N ARG A 122 -14.18 11.16 14.36
CA ARG A 122 -14.24 12.26 13.39
C ARG A 122 -14.66 11.76 12.01
N LEU A 123 -14.94 12.70 11.10
CA LEU A 123 -15.22 12.41 9.69
C LEU A 123 -14.08 11.58 9.09
N PHE A 124 -14.42 10.55 8.32
CA PHE A 124 -13.39 9.65 7.76
C PHE A 124 -12.41 10.38 6.81
N SER A 125 -12.87 11.46 6.17
CA SER A 125 -12.03 12.34 5.36
C SER A 125 -10.93 13.00 6.19
N GLU A 126 -11.22 13.44 7.42
CA GLU A 126 -10.20 13.89 8.37
C GLU A 126 -9.28 12.73 8.76
N GLY A 127 -9.84 11.52 8.96
CA GLY A 127 -9.06 10.30 9.16
C GLY A 127 -8.02 10.09 8.05
N LEU A 128 -8.41 10.15 6.78
CA LEU A 128 -7.49 10.01 5.64
C LEU A 128 -6.39 11.06 5.63
N VAL A 129 -6.74 12.32 5.93
CA VAL A 129 -5.75 13.41 6.02
C VAL A 129 -4.77 13.17 7.17
N THR A 130 -5.26 12.79 8.36
CA THR A 130 -4.38 12.50 9.51
C THR A 130 -3.42 11.35 9.22
N LEU A 131 -3.87 10.33 8.49
CA LEU A 131 -3.05 9.20 8.07
C LEU A 131 -1.88 9.62 7.18
N LEU A 132 -2.12 10.57 6.26
CA LEU A 132 -1.07 11.15 5.44
C LEU A 132 -0.16 12.09 6.21
N CYS A 133 -0.66 12.82 7.19
CA CYS A 133 0.12 13.83 7.93
C CYS A 133 1.06 13.20 8.97
N GLY A 134 0.59 12.16 9.67
CA GLY A 134 1.35 11.47 10.70
C GLY A 134 2.41 10.50 10.15
N PRO A 135 3.33 10.03 11.01
CA PRO A 135 4.17 8.89 10.66
C PRO A 135 3.29 7.63 10.52
N THR A 136 3.20 7.11 9.30
CA THR A 136 2.40 5.92 9.00
C THR A 136 3.24 4.90 8.24
N THR A 137 3.21 3.64 8.66
CA THR A 137 3.83 2.53 7.92
C THR A 137 2.77 1.73 7.18
N LEU A 138 3.00 1.51 5.88
CA LEU A 138 2.14 0.74 4.99
C LEU A 138 2.99 -0.21 4.16
N ASP A 139 2.36 -1.21 3.56
CA ASP A 139 2.95 -1.94 2.44
C ASP A 139 2.41 -1.44 1.10
N CYS A 140 2.94 -1.96 0.00
CA CYS A 140 2.50 -1.55 -1.34
C CYS A 140 1.03 -1.91 -1.64
N GLY A 141 0.45 -2.92 -0.98
CA GLY A 141 -0.95 -3.30 -1.15
C GLY A 141 -1.92 -2.32 -0.50
N MET A 142 -1.61 -1.87 0.71
CA MET A 142 -2.38 -0.82 1.41
C MET A 142 -2.22 0.54 0.73
N ASP A 143 -0.99 0.90 0.33
CA ASP A 143 -0.74 2.17 -0.35
C ASP A 143 -1.52 2.29 -1.68
N SER A 144 -1.59 1.20 -2.45
CA SER A 144 -2.34 1.19 -3.72
C SER A 144 -3.84 1.52 -3.50
N GLN A 145 -4.41 1.11 -2.37
CA GLN A 145 -5.79 1.43 -1.99
C GLN A 145 -5.90 2.85 -1.43
N LEU A 146 -4.97 3.25 -0.55
CA LEU A 146 -4.97 4.58 0.05
C LEU A 146 -4.91 5.68 -1.01
N LYS A 147 -4.06 5.52 -2.03
CA LYS A 147 -3.93 6.50 -3.12
C LYS A 147 -5.25 6.73 -3.86
N LEU A 148 -6.01 5.67 -4.12
CA LEU A 148 -7.33 5.77 -4.75
C LEU A 148 -8.34 6.49 -3.85
N TRP A 149 -8.31 6.20 -2.54
CA TRP A 149 -9.16 6.89 -1.56
C TRP A 149 -8.84 8.38 -1.43
N VAL A 150 -7.56 8.74 -1.41
CA VAL A 150 -7.13 10.15 -1.34
C VAL A 150 -7.46 10.87 -2.64
N ALA A 151 -7.23 10.24 -3.80
CA ALA A 151 -7.64 10.80 -5.08
C ALA A 151 -9.15 11.03 -5.15
N LEU A 152 -9.95 10.11 -4.60
CA LEU A 152 -11.40 10.27 -4.49
C LEU A 152 -11.77 11.47 -3.61
N LEU A 153 -11.17 11.57 -2.41
CA LEU A 153 -11.38 12.71 -1.50
C LEU A 153 -11.11 14.05 -2.19
N LEU A 154 -10.00 14.16 -2.93
CA LEU A 154 -9.66 15.39 -3.66
C LEU A 154 -10.65 15.67 -4.80
N THR A 155 -11.14 14.62 -5.47
CA THR A 155 -12.04 14.74 -6.63
C THR A 155 -13.45 15.15 -6.24
N VAL A 156 -14.04 14.53 -5.22
CA VAL A 156 -15.45 14.78 -4.88
C VAL A 156 -15.61 15.70 -3.67
N GLY A 157 -14.71 15.63 -2.69
CA GLY A 157 -14.82 16.39 -1.44
C GLY A 157 -15.22 15.59 -0.23
N ASP A 158 -14.83 16.11 0.94
CA ASP A 158 -15.18 15.58 2.25
C ASP A 158 -16.67 15.68 2.54
N ASP A 159 -17.32 16.78 2.16
CA ASP A 159 -18.75 17.02 2.33
C ASP A 159 -19.61 15.97 1.61
N VAL A 160 -19.26 15.67 0.37
CA VAL A 160 -19.94 14.66 -0.45
C VAL A 160 -19.69 13.27 0.11
N LEU A 161 -18.43 12.96 0.37
CA LEU A 161 -18.01 11.67 0.90
C LEU A 161 -18.72 11.34 2.21
N GLN A 162 -18.84 12.31 3.11
CA GLN A 162 -19.57 12.15 4.36
C GLN A 162 -21.07 11.95 4.15
N GLU A 163 -21.67 12.58 3.13
CA GLU A 163 -23.09 12.42 2.80
C GLU A 163 -23.39 11.00 2.31
N VAL A 164 -22.53 10.41 1.45
CA VAL A 164 -22.82 9.14 0.77
C VAL A 164 -22.16 7.90 1.39
N MET A 165 -21.02 8.06 2.06
CA MET A 165 -20.23 6.98 2.64
C MET A 165 -19.87 7.28 4.10
N PRO A 166 -20.85 7.41 5.01
CA PRO A 166 -20.54 7.53 6.42
C PRO A 166 -19.90 6.22 6.91
N PHE A 167 -18.71 6.33 7.49
CA PHE A 167 -18.06 5.21 8.18
C PHE A 167 -18.18 5.40 9.69
N GLU A 168 -18.63 4.36 10.37
CA GLU A 168 -18.49 4.24 11.82
C GLU A 168 -17.06 3.81 12.17
N ALA A 169 -16.66 4.02 13.43
CA ALA A 169 -15.36 3.59 13.94
C ALA A 169 -15.16 2.09 13.69
N GLY A 170 -14.06 1.73 13.03
CA GLY A 170 -13.73 0.36 12.66
C GLY A 170 -14.15 -0.06 11.25
N GLN A 171 -14.99 0.71 10.55
CA GLN A 171 -15.51 0.29 9.23
C GLN A 171 -14.59 0.63 8.06
N PHE A 172 -13.76 1.68 8.18
CA PHE A 172 -12.77 2.02 7.16
C PHE A 172 -11.46 1.27 7.42
N ILE A 173 -11.10 0.39 6.47
CA ILE A 173 -10.00 -0.56 6.61
C ILE A 173 -9.18 -0.57 5.31
N LEU A 174 -7.84 -0.62 5.43
CA LEU A 174 -6.95 -1.00 4.33
C LEU A 174 -6.22 -2.30 4.71
N THR A 175 -6.24 -3.27 3.80
CA THR A 175 -5.58 -4.57 3.99
C THR A 175 -4.43 -4.74 2.99
N GLN A 176 -3.58 -5.75 3.20
CA GLN A 176 -2.53 -6.10 2.23
C GLN A 176 -3.08 -6.72 0.92
N GLN A 177 -4.36 -7.11 0.88
CA GLN A 177 -4.99 -7.76 -0.28
C GLN A 177 -6.01 -6.84 -0.94
N TRP A 178 -5.59 -6.18 -2.00
CA TRP A 178 -6.44 -5.23 -2.72
C TRP A 178 -7.40 -5.89 -3.74
N HIS A 179 -7.10 -7.11 -4.20
CA HIS A 179 -7.78 -7.75 -5.35
C HIS A 179 -9.05 -8.54 -5.01
N LEU A 180 -9.38 -8.69 -3.72
CA LEU A 180 -10.55 -9.43 -3.25
C LEU A 180 -11.59 -8.47 -2.67
N PRO A 181 -12.89 -8.85 -2.64
CA PRO A 181 -13.86 -8.13 -1.82
C PRO A 181 -13.44 -8.15 -0.35
N LEU A 182 -13.67 -7.04 0.36
CA LEU A 182 -13.45 -7.00 1.81
C LEU A 182 -14.30 -8.09 2.48
N ASP A 183 -13.68 -8.91 3.33
CA ASP A 183 -14.37 -9.93 4.10
C ASP A 183 -15.05 -9.35 5.35
N GLU A 184 -15.94 -10.12 5.96
CA GLU A 184 -16.68 -9.70 7.17
C GLU A 184 -15.74 -9.45 8.36
N ALA A 185 -14.60 -10.14 8.41
CA ALA A 185 -13.59 -9.95 9.45
C ALA A 185 -12.78 -8.65 9.29
N GLY A 186 -12.78 -8.04 8.10
CA GLY A 186 -12.00 -6.85 7.80
C GLY A 186 -10.49 -7.13 7.73
N VAL A 187 -10.10 -8.35 7.38
CA VAL A 187 -8.70 -8.80 7.35
C VAL A 187 -8.20 -9.01 5.92
N HIS A 188 -9.11 -9.34 5.01
CA HIS A 188 -8.81 -9.62 3.62
C HIS A 188 -9.65 -8.75 2.69
N GLY A 189 -9.06 -8.30 1.59
CA GLY A 189 -9.79 -7.62 0.53
C GLY A 189 -9.81 -6.10 0.64
N SER A 190 -10.62 -5.49 -0.21
CA SER A 190 -10.71 -4.04 -0.37
C SER A 190 -12.16 -3.56 -0.44
N LEU A 191 -12.43 -2.45 0.25
CA LEU A 191 -13.69 -1.70 0.10
C LEU A 191 -13.91 -1.20 -1.33
N LEU A 192 -12.83 -1.02 -2.10
CA LEU A 192 -12.88 -0.56 -3.48
C LEU A 192 -13.17 -1.67 -4.50
N HIS A 193 -13.27 -2.93 -4.06
CA HIS A 193 -13.54 -4.08 -4.93
C HIS A 193 -14.75 -3.96 -5.88
N PRO A 194 -15.88 -3.33 -5.50
CA PRO A 194 -16.99 -3.08 -6.43
C PRO A 194 -16.63 -2.24 -7.67
N PHE A 195 -15.52 -1.51 -7.62
CA PHE A 195 -15.05 -0.65 -8.71
C PHE A 195 -13.87 -1.25 -9.47
N TYR A 196 -13.50 -2.50 -9.17
CA TYR A 196 -12.53 -3.24 -9.96
C TYR A 196 -13.20 -4.17 -10.96
N ASP A 197 -12.72 -4.16 -12.20
CA ASP A 197 -13.09 -5.08 -13.27
C ASP A 197 -11.92 -6.00 -13.61
N LEU A 198 -12.23 -7.22 -14.03
CA LEU A 198 -11.23 -8.11 -14.60
C LEU A 198 -10.77 -7.57 -15.94
N VAL A 199 -9.47 -7.68 -16.23
CA VAL A 199 -8.96 -7.44 -17.57
C VAL A 199 -9.45 -8.57 -18.46
N SER A 200 -10.20 -8.23 -19.51
CA SER A 200 -10.64 -9.22 -20.50
C SER A 200 -9.41 -9.86 -21.16
N ALA A 201 -9.39 -11.19 -21.19
CA ALA A 201 -8.33 -11.97 -21.85
C ALA A 201 -8.22 -11.65 -23.35
N ASP A 202 -9.32 -11.20 -23.97
CA ASP A 202 -9.38 -10.84 -25.39
C ASP A 202 -8.90 -9.40 -25.66
N CYS A 203 -8.68 -8.59 -24.61
CA CYS A 203 -8.24 -7.22 -24.74
C CYS A 203 -6.71 -7.12 -24.62
N LEU A 204 -6.02 -7.20 -25.77
CA LEU A 204 -4.56 -7.11 -25.87
C LEU A 204 -3.98 -5.79 -25.33
N SER A 205 -4.80 -4.76 -25.15
CA SER A 205 -4.42 -3.50 -24.49
C SER A 205 -5.68 -2.87 -23.89
N PRO A 206 -5.97 -3.09 -22.60
CA PRO A 206 -7.14 -2.48 -21.98
C PRO A 206 -7.04 -0.96 -22.09
N THR A 207 -8.06 -0.35 -22.69
CA THR A 207 -8.15 1.10 -22.95
C THR A 207 -8.30 1.92 -21.68
N ALA A 208 -8.64 1.27 -20.57
CA ALA A 208 -8.75 1.91 -19.28
C ALA A 208 -7.43 2.54 -18.84
N ARG A 209 -7.51 3.71 -18.24
CA ARG A 209 -6.35 4.52 -17.87
C ARG A 209 -5.77 4.15 -16.52
N ILE A 210 -6.59 3.56 -15.64
CA ILE A 210 -6.22 3.20 -14.27
C ILE A 210 -6.33 1.69 -14.05
N HIS A 211 -5.24 1.10 -13.56
CA HIS A 211 -5.19 -0.32 -13.18
C HIS A 211 -4.57 -0.46 -11.80
N THR A 212 -4.88 -1.53 -11.10
CA THR A 212 -4.06 -2.00 -9.96
C THR A 212 -3.49 -3.36 -10.32
N ARG A 213 -2.18 -3.52 -10.13
CA ARG A 213 -1.43 -4.67 -10.64
C ARG A 213 -0.39 -5.14 -9.63
N THR A 214 -0.14 -6.44 -9.62
CA THR A 214 0.98 -7.04 -8.88
C THR A 214 2.05 -7.50 -9.86
N PHE A 215 3.30 -7.14 -9.58
CA PHE A 215 4.47 -7.66 -10.27
C PHE A 215 5.30 -8.47 -9.29
N TYR A 216 5.49 -9.76 -9.55
CA TYR A 216 6.36 -10.58 -8.72
C TYR A 216 7.82 -10.37 -9.09
N ASN A 217 8.67 -10.46 -8.07
CA ASN A 217 10.09 -10.69 -8.24
C ASN A 217 10.33 -12.19 -8.54
N HIS A 218 11.58 -12.60 -8.68
CA HIS A 218 11.90 -14.01 -8.92
C HIS A 218 11.42 -14.91 -7.75
N ARG A 219 10.97 -16.13 -8.04
CA ARG A 219 10.39 -17.07 -7.04
C ARG A 219 11.33 -17.38 -5.86
N THR A 220 12.64 -17.27 -6.08
CA THR A 220 13.65 -17.49 -5.02
C THR A 220 14.02 -16.20 -4.27
N TYR A 221 13.35 -15.07 -4.52
CA TYR A 221 13.66 -13.79 -3.88
C TYR A 221 13.71 -13.92 -2.35
N LEU A 222 12.67 -14.45 -1.71
CA LEU A 222 12.65 -14.62 -0.24
C LEU A 222 13.62 -15.68 0.27
N VAL A 223 14.14 -16.55 -0.59
CA VAL A 223 15.22 -17.48 -0.19
C VAL A 223 16.56 -16.75 -0.19
N LYS A 224 16.78 -15.85 -1.16
CA LYS A 224 18.01 -15.04 -1.24
C LYS A 224 18.00 -13.89 -0.24
N HIS A 225 16.86 -13.20 -0.09
CA HIS A 225 16.64 -12.03 0.75
C HIS A 225 15.53 -12.31 1.77
N PRO A 226 15.77 -13.16 2.76
CA PRO A 226 14.74 -13.57 3.72
C PRO A 226 14.25 -12.45 4.65
N ALA A 227 15.00 -11.37 4.80
CA ALA A 227 14.55 -10.13 5.47
C ALA A 227 14.09 -9.06 4.46
N GLY A 228 14.14 -9.34 3.16
CA GLY A 228 13.80 -8.41 2.10
C GLY A 228 12.29 -8.29 1.87
N MET A 229 11.86 -7.07 1.52
CA MET A 229 10.44 -6.76 1.23
C MET A 229 10.12 -6.79 -0.27
N GLY A 230 11.12 -6.98 -1.14
CA GLY A 230 10.98 -6.88 -2.59
C GLY A 230 10.48 -8.15 -3.28
N ARG A 231 9.73 -9.03 -2.59
CA ARG A 231 9.16 -10.26 -3.20
C ARG A 231 8.22 -9.93 -4.35
N LEU A 232 7.48 -8.85 -4.22
CA LEU A 232 6.53 -8.36 -5.20
C LEU A 232 6.37 -6.85 -5.05
N GLN A 233 5.77 -6.23 -6.06
CA GLN A 233 5.38 -4.84 -6.04
C GLN A 233 3.93 -4.73 -6.51
N ASN A 234 3.04 -4.28 -5.63
CA ASN A 234 1.73 -3.78 -6.01
C ASN A 234 1.90 -2.34 -6.54
N VAL A 235 1.22 -2.02 -7.64
CA VAL A 235 1.26 -0.69 -8.26
C VAL A 235 -0.12 -0.23 -8.69
N THR A 236 -0.35 1.07 -8.62
CA THR A 236 -1.42 1.74 -9.38
C THR A 236 -0.84 2.20 -10.70
N GLN A 237 -1.33 1.65 -11.81
CA GLN A 237 -0.97 2.08 -13.16
C GLN A 237 -1.82 3.29 -13.56
N ILE A 238 -1.20 4.34 -14.10
CA ILE A 238 -1.85 5.56 -14.60
C ILE A 238 -1.27 5.85 -15.99
N ASP A 239 -2.09 5.83 -17.03
CA ASP A 239 -1.68 6.13 -18.41
C ASP A 239 -0.41 5.36 -18.84
N GLY A 240 -0.33 4.08 -18.46
CA GLY A 240 0.79 3.20 -18.80
C GLY A 240 2.03 3.33 -17.90
N LYS A 241 2.06 4.27 -16.96
CA LYS A 241 3.13 4.40 -15.94
C LYS A 241 2.72 3.70 -14.65
N TYR A 242 3.68 3.11 -13.96
CA TYR A 242 3.47 2.40 -12.70
C TYR A 242 3.84 3.27 -11.51
N CYS A 243 2.86 3.61 -10.69
CA CYS A 243 3.08 4.26 -9.40
C CYS A 243 3.52 3.22 -8.37
N VAL A 244 4.80 3.26 -8.02
CA VAL A 244 5.44 2.42 -7.01
C VAL A 244 5.38 3.14 -5.66
N PHE A 245 5.10 2.38 -4.60
CA PHE A 245 5.30 2.89 -3.25
C PHE A 245 6.75 2.71 -2.86
N ASP A 246 7.53 3.78 -2.88
CA ASP A 246 8.91 3.81 -2.38
C ASP A 246 9.24 5.23 -1.89
N PRO A 247 8.80 5.61 -0.68
CA PRO A 247 8.85 7.01 -0.23
C PRO A 247 10.25 7.67 -0.22
N PRO A 248 11.36 6.94 0.03
CA PRO A 248 12.70 7.50 -0.12
C PRO A 248 13.16 7.72 -1.57
N ASP A 249 12.53 7.07 -2.54
CA ASP A 249 12.97 7.09 -3.94
C ASP A 249 12.63 8.44 -4.59
N SER A 250 13.60 8.97 -5.33
CA SER A 250 13.47 10.21 -6.09
C SER A 250 12.57 10.08 -7.32
N GLN A 251 12.21 8.86 -7.72
CA GLN A 251 11.25 8.57 -8.79
C GLN A 251 10.32 7.44 -8.39
N ASN A 252 9.01 7.70 -8.40
CA ASN A 252 8.00 6.68 -8.06
C ASN A 252 6.98 6.40 -9.19
N LEU A 253 7.01 7.16 -10.28
CA LEU A 253 6.29 6.85 -11.52
C LEU A 253 7.27 6.25 -12.52
N LEU A 254 7.18 4.94 -12.70
CA LEU A 254 8.11 4.16 -13.52
C LEU A 254 7.48 3.74 -14.84
N SER A 255 8.27 3.70 -15.91
CA SER A 255 7.90 2.92 -17.10
C SER A 255 7.91 1.42 -16.81
N PRO A 256 7.33 0.58 -17.69
CA PRO A 256 7.45 -0.87 -17.54
C PRO A 256 8.88 -1.40 -17.46
N SER A 257 9.78 -0.89 -18.31
CA SER A 257 11.18 -1.29 -18.27
C SER A 257 11.89 -0.84 -16.98
N GLN A 258 11.56 0.34 -16.45
CA GLN A 258 12.11 0.83 -15.18
C GLN A 258 11.65 -0.01 -13.99
N LEU A 259 10.39 -0.44 -13.96
CA LEU A 259 9.89 -1.34 -12.92
C LEU A 259 10.59 -2.71 -12.98
N GLU A 260 10.74 -3.29 -14.16
CA GLU A 260 11.46 -4.56 -14.36
C GLU A 260 12.92 -4.45 -13.92
N GLN A 261 13.60 -3.36 -14.28
CA GLN A 261 14.95 -3.07 -13.79
C GLN A 261 15.00 -2.96 -12.26
N LYS A 262 14.04 -2.26 -11.64
CA LYS A 262 13.97 -2.13 -10.18
C LYS A 262 13.85 -3.50 -9.50
N LEU A 263 12.96 -4.38 -9.99
CA LEU A 263 12.80 -5.73 -9.45
C LEU A 263 14.07 -6.58 -9.59
N MET A 264 14.70 -6.54 -10.77
CA MET A 264 15.97 -7.22 -11.02
C MET A 264 17.08 -6.69 -10.11
N HIS A 265 17.20 -5.38 -9.94
CA HIS A 265 18.17 -4.75 -9.04
C HIS A 265 17.95 -5.15 -7.58
N GLN A 266 16.70 -5.20 -7.12
CA GLN A 266 16.35 -5.69 -5.79
C GLN A 266 16.76 -7.15 -5.59
N TYR A 267 16.58 -8.01 -6.59
CA TYR A 267 17.03 -9.40 -6.52
C TYR A 267 18.55 -9.53 -6.57
N ASN A 268 19.22 -8.72 -7.39
CA ASN A 268 20.67 -8.78 -7.59
C ASN A 268 21.46 -8.13 -6.45
N ALA A 269 20.80 -7.39 -5.56
CA ALA A 269 21.44 -6.79 -4.40
C ALA A 269 22.20 -7.85 -3.57
N PRO A 270 23.31 -7.48 -2.90
CA PRO A 270 23.94 -8.34 -1.92
C PRO A 270 22.99 -8.63 -0.75
N GLN A 271 23.19 -9.77 -0.08
CA GLN A 271 22.50 -10.06 1.17
C GLN A 271 22.87 -9.03 2.24
N THR A 272 21.86 -8.55 2.95
CA THR A 272 22.00 -7.60 4.05
C THR A 272 22.38 -8.31 5.36
N ALA A 273 22.79 -7.55 6.37
CA ALA A 273 23.01 -8.11 7.71
C ALA A 273 21.73 -8.75 8.30
N ALA A 274 20.55 -8.18 8.01
CA ALA A 274 19.27 -8.74 8.43
C ALA A 274 18.94 -10.06 7.70
N ASP A 275 19.32 -10.18 6.42
CA ASP A 275 19.21 -11.45 5.70
C ASP A 275 20.06 -12.54 6.38
N LEU A 276 21.30 -12.21 6.74
CA LEU A 276 22.20 -13.14 7.43
C LEU A 276 21.70 -13.54 8.82
N GLU A 277 21.16 -12.60 9.60
CA GLU A 277 20.53 -12.89 10.90
C GLU A 277 19.33 -13.82 10.74
N THR A 278 18.50 -13.61 9.72
CA THR A 278 17.34 -14.47 9.43
C THR A 278 17.76 -15.87 9.00
N LEU A 279 18.80 -16.00 8.16
CA LEU A 279 19.36 -17.31 7.79
C LEU A 279 19.92 -18.06 9.01
N TYR A 280 20.57 -17.35 9.94
CA TYR A 280 21.05 -17.94 11.19
C TYR A 280 19.89 -18.48 12.05
N ILE A 281 18.78 -17.74 12.16
CA ILE A 281 17.56 -18.20 12.85
C ILE A 281 17.00 -19.46 12.17
N TRP A 282 16.98 -19.49 10.84
CA TRP A 282 16.52 -20.66 10.09
C TRP A 282 17.39 -21.89 10.31
N ASP A 283 18.72 -21.72 10.41
CA ASP A 283 19.66 -22.80 10.77
C ASP A 283 19.40 -23.33 12.19
N ALA A 284 19.02 -22.44 13.12
CA ALA A 284 18.72 -22.82 14.50
C ALA A 284 17.40 -23.58 14.66
N LEU A 285 16.52 -23.51 13.65
CA LEU A 285 15.19 -24.13 13.65
C LEU A 285 14.94 -24.95 12.36
N PRO A 286 15.85 -25.89 12.00
CA PRO A 286 15.96 -26.40 10.64
C PRO A 286 14.76 -27.23 10.19
N ASP A 287 14.02 -27.83 11.12
CA ASP A 287 12.88 -28.72 10.84
C ASP A 287 11.54 -27.99 10.73
N ARG A 288 11.48 -26.69 11.09
CA ARG A 288 10.25 -25.91 10.96
C ARG A 288 9.92 -25.68 9.49
N GLN A 289 8.64 -25.64 9.15
CA GLN A 289 8.19 -25.31 7.80
C GLN A 289 8.32 -23.81 7.53
N HIS A 290 8.72 -23.45 6.31
CA HIS A 290 8.79 -22.05 5.91
C HIS A 290 7.39 -21.49 5.63
N ALA A 291 7.07 -20.31 6.19
CA ALA A 291 5.74 -19.71 6.09
C ALA A 291 5.27 -19.49 4.63
N HIS A 292 6.17 -19.00 3.78
CA HIS A 292 5.90 -18.77 2.35
C HIS A 292 6.18 -19.96 1.44
N PHE A 293 6.94 -20.95 1.92
CA PHE A 293 7.35 -22.10 1.14
C PHE A 293 6.98 -23.37 1.90
N ARG A 294 5.68 -23.59 2.10
CA ARG A 294 5.14 -24.62 3.01
C ARG A 294 5.56 -26.06 2.71
N LYS A 295 6.20 -26.32 1.56
CA LYS A 295 6.75 -27.61 1.16
C LYS A 295 8.22 -27.79 1.57
N PHE A 296 8.86 -26.74 2.07
CA PHE A 296 10.28 -26.70 2.40
C PHE A 296 10.49 -26.29 3.85
N THR A 297 11.47 -26.94 4.48
CA THR A 297 11.87 -26.59 5.85
C THR A 297 12.78 -25.37 5.86
N LEU A 298 12.88 -24.70 7.01
CA LEU A 298 13.77 -23.56 7.20
C LEU A 298 15.24 -23.93 6.95
N GLY A 299 15.67 -25.14 7.33
CA GLY A 299 17.03 -25.62 7.06
C GLY A 299 17.30 -25.77 5.56
N TYR A 300 16.34 -26.29 4.79
CA TYR A 300 16.44 -26.36 3.33
C TYR A 300 16.52 -24.95 2.71
N CYS A 301 15.65 -24.04 3.13
CA CYS A 301 15.63 -22.66 2.66
C CYS A 301 16.93 -21.93 2.99
N SER A 302 17.49 -22.11 4.20
CA SER A 302 18.77 -21.52 4.61
C SER A 302 19.92 -22.01 3.72
N ALA A 303 20.03 -23.33 3.51
CA ALA A 303 21.06 -23.91 2.64
C ALA A 303 20.93 -23.40 1.19
N ALA A 304 19.70 -23.27 0.69
CA ALA A 304 19.45 -22.69 -0.63
C ALA A 304 19.85 -21.20 -0.69
N GLY A 305 19.48 -20.39 0.31
CA GLY A 305 19.82 -18.97 0.40
C GLY A 305 21.33 -18.71 0.36
N LYS A 306 22.10 -19.49 1.13
CA LYS A 306 23.57 -19.42 1.12
C LYS A 306 24.17 -19.79 -0.24
N ARG A 307 23.61 -20.79 -0.94
CA ARG A 307 24.07 -21.19 -2.27
C ARG A 307 23.83 -20.12 -3.33
N ILE A 308 22.73 -19.37 -3.24
CA ILE A 308 22.35 -18.35 -4.23
C ILE A 308 22.73 -16.93 -3.81
N ALA A 309 23.45 -16.75 -2.70
CA ALA A 309 23.80 -15.44 -2.14
C ALA A 309 24.45 -14.50 -3.15
N ASN A 310 25.36 -15.03 -3.98
CA ASN A 310 26.10 -14.27 -5.00
C ASN A 310 25.53 -14.44 -6.42
N PHE A 311 24.41 -15.15 -6.57
CA PHE A 311 23.78 -15.31 -7.88
C PHE A 311 23.10 -14.01 -8.30
N ALA A 312 23.36 -13.55 -9.53
CA ALA A 312 22.76 -12.37 -10.11
C ALA A 312 22.29 -12.68 -11.53
N PHE A 313 21.12 -12.14 -11.90
CA PHE A 313 20.62 -12.19 -13.26
C PHE A 313 21.24 -11.09 -14.11
N ASP A 314 21.61 -11.41 -15.35
CA ASP A 314 21.70 -10.41 -16.41
C ASP A 314 20.30 -10.12 -16.99
N ALA A 315 20.20 -9.11 -17.87
CA ALA A 315 18.92 -8.70 -18.44
C ALA A 315 18.21 -9.83 -19.22
N ALA A 316 18.97 -10.63 -19.98
CA ALA A 316 18.40 -11.71 -20.80
C ALA A 316 17.87 -12.85 -19.92
N SER A 317 18.63 -13.24 -18.90
CA SER A 317 18.24 -14.28 -17.96
C SER A 317 17.07 -13.84 -17.09
N TRP A 318 16.99 -12.55 -16.71
CA TRP A 318 15.84 -11.98 -16.04
C TRP A 318 14.58 -12.04 -16.90
N GLU A 319 14.68 -11.66 -18.18
CA GLU A 319 13.55 -11.73 -19.12
C GLU A 319 13.03 -13.16 -19.29
N ASN A 320 13.92 -14.16 -19.30
CA ASN A 320 13.52 -15.57 -19.36
C ASN A 320 12.68 -16.03 -18.15
N THR A 321 12.67 -15.28 -17.05
CA THR A 321 11.81 -15.57 -15.88
C THR A 321 10.42 -14.95 -15.99
N LYS A 322 10.18 -14.09 -16.99
CA LYS A 322 8.98 -13.28 -17.09
C LYS A 322 7.69 -14.10 -17.10
N ALA A 323 7.63 -15.14 -17.94
CA ALA A 323 6.45 -16.01 -18.00
C ALA A 323 6.08 -16.60 -16.63
N GLN A 324 7.08 -16.92 -15.81
CA GLN A 324 6.86 -17.47 -14.48
C GLN A 324 6.33 -16.43 -13.50
N ARG A 325 6.86 -15.20 -13.58
CA ARG A 325 6.41 -14.08 -12.74
C ARG A 325 5.01 -13.61 -13.13
N ASP A 326 4.67 -13.70 -14.42
CA ASP A 326 3.33 -13.41 -14.93
C ASP A 326 2.31 -14.48 -14.47
N GLU A 327 2.70 -15.77 -14.42
CA GLU A 327 1.89 -16.84 -13.80
C GLU A 327 1.66 -16.58 -12.31
N ASP A 328 2.70 -16.18 -11.57
CA ASP A 328 2.55 -15.83 -10.14
C ASP A 328 1.60 -14.63 -9.93
N ALA A 329 1.48 -13.75 -10.92
CA ALA A 329 0.63 -12.57 -10.93
C ALA A 329 -0.79 -12.82 -11.48
N GLU A 330 -1.13 -14.05 -11.85
CA GLU A 330 -2.43 -14.37 -12.44
C GLU A 330 -3.59 -13.94 -11.51
N GLY A 331 -4.60 -13.26 -12.08
CA GLY A 331 -5.73 -12.70 -11.33
C GLY A 331 -5.41 -11.42 -10.53
N LEU A 332 -4.17 -10.92 -10.57
CA LEU A 332 -3.72 -9.72 -9.85
C LEU A 332 -3.49 -8.54 -10.79
N HIS A 333 -4.35 -8.40 -11.81
CA HIS A 333 -4.43 -7.25 -12.69
C HIS A 333 -5.89 -6.89 -12.87
N LEU A 334 -6.31 -5.80 -12.22
CA LEU A 334 -7.69 -5.30 -12.27
C LEU A 334 -7.72 -3.87 -12.83
N VAL A 335 -8.75 -3.59 -13.62
CA VAL A 335 -9.08 -2.24 -14.11
C VAL A 335 -9.86 -1.51 -13.02
N PHE A 336 -9.48 -0.28 -12.68
CA PHE A 336 -10.24 0.54 -11.73
C PHE A 336 -11.22 1.45 -12.48
N ASN A 337 -12.51 1.22 -12.29
CA ASN A 337 -13.59 1.89 -13.02
C ASN A 337 -14.05 3.17 -12.29
N VAL A 338 -13.40 4.29 -12.64
CA VAL A 338 -13.70 5.60 -12.05
C VAL A 338 -15.10 6.08 -12.39
N GLU A 339 -15.57 5.83 -13.61
CA GLU A 339 -16.91 6.24 -14.04
C GLU A 339 -17.99 5.58 -13.17
N ARG A 340 -17.89 4.27 -12.94
CA ARG A 340 -18.82 3.53 -12.05
C ARG A 340 -18.79 4.09 -10.64
N LEU A 341 -17.60 4.40 -10.10
CA LEU A 341 -17.45 5.00 -8.78
C LEU A 341 -18.17 6.35 -8.70
N LEU A 342 -17.92 7.26 -9.64
CA LEU A 342 -18.52 8.59 -9.66
C LEU A 342 -20.04 8.53 -9.90
N THR A 343 -20.51 7.64 -10.77
CA THR A 343 -21.94 7.39 -10.99
C THR A 343 -22.61 6.88 -9.73
N CYS A 344 -22.01 5.92 -9.03
CA CYS A 344 -22.51 5.41 -7.76
C CYS A 344 -22.69 6.53 -6.73
N ILE A 345 -21.69 7.41 -6.58
CA ILE A 345 -21.76 8.57 -5.67
C ILE A 345 -22.92 9.50 -6.06
N ARG A 346 -23.01 9.90 -7.34
CA ARG A 346 -24.07 10.81 -7.81
C ARG A 346 -25.46 10.25 -7.59
N GLU A 347 -25.67 9.00 -7.95
CA GLU A 347 -26.97 8.35 -7.78
C GLU A 347 -27.33 8.26 -6.30
N THR A 348 -26.40 7.85 -5.43
CA THR A 348 -26.66 7.71 -3.98
C THR A 348 -27.04 9.05 -3.37
N MET A 349 -26.27 10.10 -3.69
CA MET A 349 -26.55 11.46 -3.26
C MET A 349 -27.94 11.94 -3.75
N GLN A 350 -28.28 11.70 -5.02
CA GLN A 350 -29.59 12.06 -5.55
C GLN A 350 -30.73 11.30 -4.85
N ALA A 351 -30.56 10.00 -4.59
CA ALA A 351 -31.55 9.20 -3.88
C ALA A 351 -31.79 9.73 -2.45
N TYR A 352 -30.71 10.04 -1.72
CA TYR A 352 -30.81 10.60 -0.37
C TYR A 352 -31.52 11.96 -0.33
N ARG A 353 -31.25 12.83 -1.32
CA ARG A 353 -31.92 14.13 -1.46
C ARG A 353 -33.40 14.02 -1.82
N MET A 354 -33.79 12.94 -2.50
CA MET A 354 -35.20 12.61 -2.77
C MET A 354 -35.88 11.88 -1.60
N GLY A 355 -35.18 11.67 -0.47
CA GLY A 355 -35.70 10.96 0.69
C GLY A 355 -35.70 9.44 0.59
N ASN A 356 -35.10 8.87 -0.47
CA ASN A 356 -34.97 7.42 -0.63
C ASN A 356 -33.65 6.94 -0.02
N ARG A 357 -33.74 6.27 1.13
CA ARG A 357 -32.60 5.67 1.86
C ARG A 357 -32.66 4.15 1.92
N ASN A 358 -33.44 3.52 1.02
CA ASN A 358 -33.65 2.07 1.03
C ASN A 358 -32.42 1.27 0.54
N GLU A 359 -31.50 1.93 -0.15
CA GLU A 359 -30.26 1.34 -0.66
C GLU A 359 -29.08 2.22 -0.20
N ASP A 360 -28.10 1.62 0.46
CA ASP A 360 -26.85 2.31 0.82
C ASP A 360 -25.87 2.34 -0.36
N PHE A 361 -24.80 3.13 -0.20
CA PHE A 361 -23.75 3.26 -1.22
C PHE A 361 -23.15 1.91 -1.63
N TRP A 362 -22.86 1.03 -0.66
CA TRP A 362 -22.19 -0.23 -0.91
C TRP A 362 -23.07 -1.24 -1.67
N SER A 363 -24.36 -1.26 -1.35
CA SER A 363 -25.36 -2.08 -2.05
C SER A 363 -25.52 -1.61 -3.49
N ARG A 364 -25.55 -0.28 -3.70
CA ARG A 364 -25.58 0.29 -5.04
C ARG A 364 -24.31 -0.01 -5.84
N ALA A 365 -23.15 0.09 -5.21
CA ALA A 365 -21.87 -0.21 -5.85
C ALA A 365 -21.81 -1.66 -6.35
N ARG A 366 -22.30 -2.61 -5.55
CA ARG A 366 -22.41 -4.03 -5.95
C ARG A 366 -23.37 -4.21 -7.13
N ARG A 367 -24.57 -3.61 -7.06
CA ARG A 367 -25.56 -3.67 -8.15
C ARG A 367 -24.99 -3.15 -9.48
N LEU A 368 -24.34 -1.97 -9.46
CA LEU A 368 -23.75 -1.39 -10.67
C LEU A 368 -22.64 -2.26 -11.27
N LYS A 369 -21.85 -2.96 -10.44
CA LYS A 369 -20.85 -3.93 -10.91
C LYS A 369 -21.50 -5.14 -11.58
N GLU A 370 -22.56 -5.68 -10.98
CA GLU A 370 -23.31 -6.81 -11.53
C GLU A 370 -23.97 -6.46 -12.87
N GLU A 371 -24.61 -5.29 -12.96
CA GLU A 371 -25.23 -4.79 -14.20
C GLU A 371 -24.20 -4.62 -15.33
N SER A 372 -23.01 -4.10 -15.01
CA SER A 372 -21.91 -3.93 -15.98
C SER A 372 -21.30 -5.26 -16.45
N SER A 373 -21.46 -6.33 -15.67
CA SER A 373 -20.91 -7.66 -15.98
C SER A 373 -21.83 -8.49 -16.89
N LEU A 374 -23.09 -8.05 -17.06
CA LEU A 374 -24.11 -8.70 -17.89
C LEU A 374 -24.25 -8.04 -19.28
N SER A 375 -23.73 -6.82 -19.45
CA SER A 375 -23.66 -6.08 -20.72
C SER A 375 -22.41 -6.43 -21.50
#